data_AF-A0A3D3JXH4-F1
#
_entry.id   AF-A0A3D3JXH4-F1
#
_cell.length_a   1.000
_cell.length_b   1.000
_cell.length_c   1.000
_cell.angle_alpha   90.00
_cell.angle_beta   90.00
_cell.angle_gamma   90.00
#
_symmetry.space_group_name_H-M   'P 1'
#
loop_
_entity.id
_entity.type
_entity.pdbx_description
1 polymer ?
#
loop_
_entity_poly.entity_id
_entity_poly.type
_entity_poly.pdbx_seq_one_letter_code
_entity_poly.pdbx_strand_id
1 'polypeptide(L)'
;VRKGAKFHGLNTDASFRFERGVDPNNVRTAITHAISMMEEISGGKLVGPLLEHYPKKIEDHYVILRFSKVEQILGTKIHKEKIKEILKSLDINVLNEIQNGLEISVPAYRADVTREIDVIEEILRIYGYNKIDSPQKISFTPVKLSFDDQDALENSWARTLQSNGFNEVMNNSLTTVKDETDAVKLLNPLSGDLAFMRTSLMEGLLENADYNIKRKNSDIKFFELGKIYHK
;
A
#
# COMPACT_ATOMS: atom_id res chain seq x y z
N VAL A 1 3.54 15.69 11.81
CA VAL A 1 4.70 14.88 12.28
C VAL A 1 5.47 14.23 11.12
N ARG A 2 4.86 13.34 10.32
CA ARG A 2 5.54 12.63 9.20
C ARG A 2 6.47 13.47 8.32
N LYS A 3 5.97 14.62 7.84
CA LYS A 3 6.74 15.51 6.96
C LYS A 3 8.02 16.02 7.64
N GLY A 4 7.94 16.41 8.91
CA GLY A 4 9.09 16.90 9.68
C GLY A 4 10.11 15.79 9.97
N ALA A 5 9.63 14.61 10.39
CA ALA A 5 10.49 13.44 10.62
C ALA A 5 11.31 13.07 9.37
N LYS A 6 10.64 12.96 8.21
CA LYS A 6 11.30 12.68 6.94
C LYS A 6 12.25 13.78 6.50
N PHE A 7 11.86 15.05 6.63
CA PHE A 7 12.68 16.18 6.23
C PHE A 7 13.99 16.25 7.02
N HIS A 8 13.94 15.96 8.32
CA HIS A 8 15.12 15.98 9.20
C HIS A 8 15.85 14.64 9.31
N GLY A 9 15.36 13.57 8.67
CA GLY A 9 15.93 12.22 8.83
C GLY A 9 15.80 11.66 10.26
N LEU A 10 14.84 12.16 11.05
CA LEU A 10 14.65 11.79 12.46
C LEU A 10 13.50 10.79 12.60
N ASN A 11 13.84 9.51 12.64
CA ASN A 11 12.89 8.42 12.94
C ASN A 11 13.00 8.04 14.41
N THR A 12 12.14 8.62 15.24
CA THR A 12 12.07 8.33 16.68
C THR A 12 10.84 7.49 17.01
N ASP A 13 10.87 6.84 18.18
CA ASP A 13 9.72 6.10 18.70
C ASP A 13 8.49 7.02 18.93
N ALA A 14 8.73 8.29 19.28
CA ALA A 14 7.68 9.31 19.38
C ALA A 14 7.08 9.66 18.00
N SER A 15 7.93 9.98 17.00
CA SER A 15 7.45 10.34 15.67
C SER A 15 6.70 9.18 15.02
N PHE A 16 7.15 7.94 15.21
CA PHE A 16 6.50 6.74 14.72
C PHE A 16 5.04 6.60 15.23
N ARG A 17 4.81 6.84 16.53
CA ARG A 17 3.47 6.79 17.14
C ARG A 17 2.58 7.93 16.65
N PHE A 18 3.07 9.17 16.66
CA PHE A 18 2.29 10.31 16.19
C PHE A 18 1.95 10.25 14.69
N GLU A 19 2.74 9.55 13.88
CA GLU A 19 2.42 9.31 12.46
C GLU A 19 1.23 8.38 12.23
N ARG A 20 0.97 7.47 13.17
CA ARG A 20 -0.10 6.45 13.08
C ARG A 20 -1.37 6.83 13.83
N GLY A 21 -1.36 7.96 14.52
CA GLY A 21 -2.43 8.36 15.43
C GLY A 21 -2.16 7.81 16.83
N VAL A 22 -2.13 8.71 17.80
CA VAL A 22 -2.16 8.37 19.23
C VAL A 22 -3.56 8.68 19.76
N ASP A 23 -3.99 8.00 20.81
CA ASP A 23 -5.27 8.29 21.46
C ASP A 23 -5.26 9.74 22.00
N PRO A 24 -6.06 10.65 21.42
CA PRO A 24 -6.11 12.02 21.88
C PRO A 24 -6.82 12.17 23.25
N ASN A 25 -7.63 11.19 23.63
CA ASN A 25 -8.41 11.21 24.87
C ASN A 25 -7.66 10.56 26.05
N ASN A 26 -6.55 9.87 25.81
CA ASN A 26 -5.72 9.24 26.85
C ASN A 26 -4.58 10.14 27.36
N VAL A 27 -4.38 11.33 26.79
CA VAL A 27 -3.24 12.21 27.10
C VAL A 27 -3.17 12.59 28.58
N ARG A 28 -4.30 12.98 29.17
CA ARG A 28 -4.41 13.35 30.60
C ARG A 28 -4.04 12.19 31.53
N THR A 29 -4.52 10.99 31.23
CA THR A 29 -4.19 9.79 32.00
C THR A 29 -2.71 9.47 31.89
N ALA A 30 -2.15 9.47 30.68
CA ALA A 30 -0.75 9.17 30.43
C ALA A 30 0.20 10.15 31.12
N ILE A 31 -0.06 11.46 31.05
CA ILE A 31 0.80 12.47 31.70
C ILE A 31 0.70 12.40 33.23
N THR A 32 -0.48 12.14 33.79
CA THR A 32 -0.66 11.98 35.23
C THR A 32 0.13 10.77 35.75
N HIS A 33 0.09 9.66 35.00
CA HIS A 33 0.86 8.47 35.34
C HIS A 33 2.38 8.74 35.26
N ALA A 34 2.84 9.43 34.20
CA ALA A 34 4.24 9.81 34.05
C ALA A 34 4.73 10.71 35.20
N ILE A 35 3.92 11.68 35.63
CA ILE A 35 4.24 12.54 36.78
C ILE A 35 4.38 11.69 38.05
N SER A 36 3.40 10.81 38.33
CA SER A 36 3.45 9.93 39.50
C SER A 36 4.73 9.08 39.53
N MET A 37 5.13 8.53 38.38
CA MET A 37 6.38 7.76 38.27
C MET A 37 7.61 8.64 38.51
N MET A 38 7.63 9.87 37.99
CA MET A 38 8.75 10.79 38.20
C MET A 38 8.90 11.18 39.67
N GLU A 39 7.79 11.45 40.37
CA GLU A 39 7.80 11.75 41.81
C GLU A 39 8.32 10.55 42.62
N GLU A 40 7.85 9.34 42.32
CA GLU A 40 8.27 8.11 43.00
C GLU A 40 9.76 7.79 42.78
N ILE A 41 10.23 7.88 41.53
CA ILE A 41 11.58 7.43 41.15
C ILE A 41 12.65 8.47 41.49
N SER A 42 12.38 9.76 41.26
CA SER A 42 13.37 10.82 41.40
C SER A 42 13.27 11.62 42.70
N GLY A 43 12.16 11.49 43.43
CA GLY A 43 11.83 12.36 44.56
C GLY A 43 11.44 13.79 44.15
N GLY A 44 11.25 14.04 42.85
CA GLY A 44 10.70 15.28 42.34
C GLY A 44 9.31 15.56 42.91
N LYS A 45 8.87 16.82 42.83
CA LYS A 45 7.53 17.23 43.28
C LYS A 45 6.85 18.01 42.17
N LEU A 46 5.59 17.69 41.88
CA LEU A 46 4.77 18.46 40.97
C LEU A 46 4.59 19.88 41.52
N VAL A 47 4.85 20.88 40.67
CA VAL A 47 4.60 22.28 40.96
C VAL A 47 3.54 22.81 40.00
N GLY A 48 2.43 23.27 40.56
CA GLY A 48 1.32 23.87 39.81
C GLY A 48 0.33 22.85 39.23
N PRO A 49 -0.76 23.34 38.61
CA PRO A 49 -1.80 22.51 38.03
C PRO A 49 -1.44 21.98 36.63
N LEU A 50 -2.07 20.88 36.22
CA LEU A 50 -1.99 20.39 34.85
C LEU A 50 -2.77 21.35 33.91
N LEU A 51 -2.09 21.89 32.91
CA LEU A 51 -2.70 22.70 31.86
C LEU A 51 -3.08 21.82 30.67
N GLU A 52 -4.34 21.88 30.25
CA GLU A 52 -4.85 21.17 29.08
C GLU A 52 -5.52 22.16 28.13
N HIS A 53 -5.13 22.11 26.86
CA HIS A 53 -5.74 22.91 25.79
C HIS A 53 -6.28 21.97 24.71
N TYR A 54 -7.56 21.64 24.83
CA TYR A 54 -8.26 20.72 23.93
C TYR A 54 -9.60 21.31 23.46
N PRO A 55 -9.56 22.35 22.61
CA PRO A 55 -10.74 23.18 22.30
C PRO A 55 -11.84 22.42 21.55
N LYS A 56 -11.48 21.40 20.77
CA LYS A 56 -12.42 20.49 20.11
C LYS A 56 -12.04 19.06 20.46
N LYS A 57 -12.87 18.42 21.28
CA LYS A 57 -12.70 17.02 21.63
C LYS A 57 -12.90 16.15 20.38
N ILE A 58 -11.99 15.19 20.19
CA ILE A 58 -12.13 14.15 19.18
C ILE A 58 -13.03 13.08 19.80
N GLU A 59 -14.17 12.90 19.15
CA GLU A 59 -15.18 11.93 19.51
C GLU A 59 -14.92 10.59 18.82
N ASP A 60 -15.57 9.55 19.34
CA ASP A 60 -15.59 8.25 18.71
C ASP A 60 -16.25 8.31 17.32
N HIS A 61 -15.92 7.35 16.47
CA HIS A 61 -16.51 7.22 15.16
C HIS A 61 -17.79 6.40 15.23
N TYR A 62 -18.92 7.03 14.91
CA TYR A 62 -20.21 6.39 14.82
C TYR A 62 -20.37 5.72 13.45
N VAL A 63 -20.58 4.40 13.46
CA VAL A 63 -20.68 3.59 12.24
C VAL A 63 -21.96 2.75 12.29
N ILE A 64 -22.64 2.62 11.15
CA ILE A 64 -23.73 1.66 10.98
C ILE A 64 -23.17 0.43 10.27
N LEU A 65 -23.22 -0.71 10.95
CA LEU A 65 -22.79 -2.00 10.43
C LEU A 65 -23.99 -2.82 9.97
N ARG A 66 -24.15 -3.02 8.67
CA ARG A 66 -25.24 -3.82 8.09
C ARG A 66 -24.82 -5.27 7.94
N PHE A 67 -25.61 -6.20 8.47
CA PHE A 67 -25.29 -7.63 8.36
C PHE A 67 -25.26 -8.12 6.91
N SER A 68 -26.13 -7.58 6.06
CA SER A 68 -26.11 -7.88 4.62
C SER A 68 -24.81 -7.44 3.95
N LYS A 69 -24.21 -6.33 4.40
CA LYS A 69 -22.94 -5.84 3.87
C LYS A 69 -21.77 -6.71 4.32
N VAL A 70 -21.78 -7.15 5.58
CA VAL A 70 -20.80 -8.13 6.09
C VAL A 70 -20.83 -9.40 5.24
N GLU A 71 -22.01 -9.98 5.03
CA GLU A 71 -22.15 -11.20 4.22
C GLU A 71 -21.76 -10.98 2.75
N GLN A 72 -22.16 -9.85 2.16
CA GLN A 72 -21.81 -9.49 0.78
C GLN A 72 -20.29 -9.37 0.58
N ILE A 73 -19.58 -8.72 1.51
CA ILE A 73 -18.15 -8.45 1.40
C ILE A 73 -17.33 -9.70 1.72
N LEU A 74 -17.71 -10.43 2.77
CA LEU A 74 -16.96 -11.60 3.22
C LEU A 74 -17.29 -12.86 2.42
N GLY A 75 -18.42 -12.89 1.71
CA GLY A 75 -18.90 -14.08 1.00
C GLY A 75 -19.31 -15.22 1.93
N THR A 76 -19.42 -14.97 3.24
CA THR A 76 -19.82 -15.97 4.23
C THR A 76 -20.76 -15.36 5.26
N LYS A 77 -21.66 -16.19 5.79
CA LYS A 77 -22.62 -15.79 6.80
C LYS A 77 -22.07 -16.04 8.19
N ILE A 78 -21.74 -14.96 8.90
CA ILE A 78 -21.28 -15.00 10.30
C ILE A 78 -22.48 -14.79 11.23
N HIS A 79 -22.57 -15.60 12.29
CA HIS A 79 -23.63 -15.47 13.29
C HIS A 79 -23.57 -14.10 13.99
N LYS A 80 -24.71 -13.43 14.18
CA LYS A 80 -24.80 -12.07 14.75
C LYS A 80 -24.14 -11.96 16.13
N GLU A 81 -24.37 -12.95 17.00
CA GLU A 81 -23.73 -12.98 18.33
C GLU A 81 -22.21 -13.08 18.25
N LYS A 82 -21.68 -13.79 17.24
CA LYS A 82 -20.23 -13.86 17.04
C LYS A 82 -19.66 -12.52 16.59
N ILE A 83 -20.39 -11.78 15.75
CA ILE A 83 -20.02 -10.42 15.34
C ILE A 83 -19.95 -9.50 16.58
N LYS A 84 -20.98 -9.54 17.44
CA LYS A 84 -21.00 -8.72 18.68
C LYS A 84 -19.85 -9.08 19.63
N GLU A 85 -19.55 -10.37 19.80
CA GLU A 85 -18.42 -10.84 20.61
C GLU A 85 -17.09 -10.29 20.10
N ILE A 86 -16.89 -10.34 18.77
CA ILE A 86 -15.68 -9.80 18.13
C ILE A 86 -15.59 -8.28 18.34
N LEU A 87 -16.66 -7.54 18.06
CA LEU A 87 -16.68 -6.09 18.25
C LEU A 87 -16.33 -5.70 19.70
N LYS A 88 -16.93 -6.40 20.67
CA LYS A 88 -16.63 -6.19 22.09
C LYS A 88 -15.17 -6.48 22.43
N SER A 89 -14.57 -7.53 21.87
CA SER A 89 -13.15 -7.87 22.08
C SER A 89 -12.17 -6.83 21.50
N LEU A 90 -12.66 -5.98 20.58
CA LEU A 90 -11.92 -4.91 19.94
C LEU A 90 -12.21 -3.53 20.55
N ASP A 91 -12.89 -3.49 21.70
CA ASP A 91 -13.42 -2.27 22.36
C ASP A 91 -14.36 -1.43 21.47
N ILE A 92 -14.97 -2.04 20.45
CA ILE A 92 -15.98 -1.40 19.62
C ILE A 92 -17.35 -1.61 20.29
N ASN A 93 -17.93 -0.52 20.76
CA ASN A 93 -19.16 -0.57 21.54
C ASN A 93 -20.37 -0.66 20.61
N VAL A 94 -21.27 -1.61 20.86
CA VAL A 94 -22.58 -1.65 20.22
C VAL A 94 -23.51 -0.72 20.99
N LEU A 95 -23.97 0.34 20.32
CA LEU A 95 -24.86 1.34 20.91
C LEU A 95 -26.31 0.86 20.85
N ASN A 96 -26.75 0.41 19.67
CA ASN A 96 -28.11 -0.06 19.43
C ASN A 96 -28.13 -1.23 18.44
N GLU A 97 -29.12 -2.10 18.60
CA GLU A 97 -29.48 -3.09 17.59
C GLU A 97 -30.60 -2.54 16.71
N ILE A 98 -30.38 -2.52 15.40
CA ILE A 98 -31.38 -2.11 14.41
C ILE A 98 -31.80 -3.33 13.58
N GLN A 99 -32.93 -3.23 12.89
CA GLN A 99 -33.55 -4.36 12.18
C GLN A 99 -32.58 -5.17 11.30
N ASN A 100 -31.65 -4.49 10.62
CA ASN A 100 -30.72 -5.10 9.66
C ASN A 100 -29.23 -4.87 9.99
N GLY A 101 -28.89 -4.52 11.23
CA GLY A 101 -27.52 -4.15 11.58
C GLY A 101 -27.30 -3.73 13.03
N LEU A 102 -26.17 -3.07 13.26
CA LEU A 102 -25.76 -2.51 14.55
C LEU A 102 -25.36 -1.05 14.36
N GLU A 103 -25.74 -0.20 15.30
CA GLU A 103 -25.10 1.11 15.47
C GLU A 103 -23.95 0.93 16.45
N ILE A 104 -22.75 1.33 16.05
CA ILE A 104 -21.54 1.10 16.85
C ILE A 104 -20.74 2.39 17.04
N SER A 105 -20.02 2.45 18.15
CA SER A 105 -19.05 3.49 18.48
C SER A 105 -17.66 2.89 18.44
N VAL A 106 -16.84 3.37 17.51
CA VAL A 106 -15.44 2.96 17.38
C VAL A 106 -14.58 3.98 18.15
N PRO A 107 -13.74 3.53 19.12
CA PRO A 107 -12.94 4.44 19.92
C PRO A 107 -12.06 5.38 19.09
N ALA A 108 -11.94 6.65 19.49
CA ALA A 108 -11.14 7.66 18.79
C ALA A 108 -9.65 7.29 18.55
N TYR A 109 -9.09 6.36 19.33
CA TYR A 109 -7.72 5.88 19.14
C TYR A 109 -7.55 4.96 17.92
N ARG A 110 -8.65 4.42 17.39
CA ARG A 110 -8.70 3.61 16.17
C ARG A 110 -8.87 4.51 14.95
N ALA A 111 -7.89 5.40 14.73
CA ALA A 111 -7.96 6.41 13.66
C ALA A 111 -8.03 5.81 12.24
N ASP A 112 -7.73 4.51 12.09
CA ASP A 112 -7.83 3.71 10.88
C ASP A 112 -9.23 3.12 10.64
N VAL A 113 -10.07 3.00 11.68
CA VAL A 113 -11.41 2.37 11.59
C VAL A 113 -12.49 3.45 11.70
N THR A 114 -12.96 3.92 10.55
CA THR A 114 -13.90 5.05 10.48
C THR A 114 -15.16 4.77 9.67
N ARG A 115 -15.16 3.70 8.87
CA ARG A 115 -16.24 3.32 7.97
C ARG A 115 -16.67 1.88 8.24
N GLU A 116 -17.86 1.54 7.76
CA GLU A 116 -18.40 0.19 7.83
C GLU A 116 -17.45 -0.87 7.27
N ILE A 117 -16.74 -0.57 6.18
CA ILE A 117 -15.81 -1.53 5.55
C ILE A 117 -14.59 -1.82 6.44
N ASP A 118 -14.10 -0.81 7.16
CA ASP A 118 -12.94 -0.96 8.05
C ASP A 118 -13.33 -1.86 9.25
N VAL A 119 -14.57 -1.74 9.73
CA VAL A 119 -15.14 -2.63 10.75
C VAL A 119 -15.31 -4.06 10.24
N ILE A 120 -15.75 -4.22 8.98
CA ILE A 120 -15.88 -5.56 8.36
C ILE A 120 -14.51 -6.23 8.25
N GLU A 121 -13.46 -5.50 7.89
CA GLU A 121 -12.08 -6.01 7.88
C GLU A 121 -11.66 -6.48 9.27
N GLU A 122 -11.95 -5.70 10.31
CA GLU A 122 -11.65 -6.09 11.69
C GLU A 122 -12.40 -7.34 12.15
N ILE A 123 -13.67 -7.46 11.76
CA ILE A 123 -14.44 -8.68 11.98
C ILE A 123 -13.78 -9.88 11.29
N LEU A 124 -13.38 -9.72 10.03
CA LEU A 124 -12.69 -10.77 9.28
C LEU A 124 -11.36 -11.16 9.93
N ARG A 125 -10.56 -10.19 10.36
CA ARG A 125 -9.25 -10.42 10.97
C ARG A 125 -9.35 -11.28 12.22
N ILE A 126 -10.32 -11.01 13.09
CA ILE A 126 -10.55 -11.80 14.31
C ILE A 126 -11.29 -13.11 14.01
N TYR A 127 -12.22 -13.11 13.06
CA TYR A 127 -12.92 -14.32 12.65
C TYR A 127 -11.96 -15.36 12.05
N GLY A 128 -11.01 -14.90 11.24
CA GLY A 128 -9.95 -15.68 10.60
C GLY A 128 -10.16 -15.80 9.09
N TYR A 129 -9.19 -15.32 8.31
CA TYR A 129 -9.19 -15.40 6.84
C TYR A 129 -9.29 -16.84 6.32
N ASN A 130 -8.75 -17.80 7.06
CA ASN A 130 -8.77 -19.22 6.73
C ASN A 130 -10.17 -19.86 6.80
N LYS A 131 -11.17 -19.14 7.35
CA LYS A 131 -12.57 -19.59 7.39
C LYS A 131 -13.39 -19.06 6.20
N ILE A 132 -12.79 -18.25 5.33
CA ILE A 132 -13.43 -17.76 4.12
C ILE A 132 -13.15 -18.75 3.00
N ASP A 133 -14.21 -19.37 2.49
CA ASP A 133 -14.09 -20.31 1.37
C ASP A 133 -13.71 -19.56 0.09
N SER A 134 -12.68 -20.04 -0.60
CA SER A 134 -12.36 -19.54 -1.93
C SER A 134 -13.37 -20.11 -2.94
N PRO A 135 -13.96 -19.29 -3.82
CA PRO A 135 -14.80 -19.82 -4.90
C PRO A 135 -13.97 -20.76 -5.77
N GLN A 136 -14.44 -21.99 -5.97
CA GLN A 136 -13.72 -23.00 -6.76
C GLN A 136 -13.75 -22.71 -8.27
N LYS A 137 -14.75 -21.95 -8.73
CA LYS A 137 -14.91 -21.56 -10.13
C LYS A 137 -15.40 -20.13 -10.21
N ILE A 138 -14.69 -19.32 -10.97
CA ILE A 138 -15.14 -18.01 -11.43
C ILE A 138 -15.39 -18.17 -12.92
N SER A 139 -16.64 -18.11 -13.36
CA SER A 139 -16.99 -18.09 -14.78
C SER A 139 -17.17 -16.64 -15.21
N PHE A 140 -16.31 -16.16 -16.09
CA PHE A 140 -16.59 -14.99 -16.89
C PHE A 140 -16.46 -15.37 -18.36
N THR A 141 -17.33 -14.83 -19.21
CA THR A 141 -17.19 -14.97 -20.65
C THR A 141 -16.31 -13.82 -21.11
N PRO A 142 -15.04 -14.05 -21.49
CA PRO A 142 -14.24 -12.98 -22.07
C PRO A 142 -14.89 -12.56 -23.38
N VAL A 143 -15.35 -11.32 -23.44
CA VAL A 143 -15.71 -10.70 -24.72
C VAL A 143 -14.39 -10.32 -25.37
N LYS A 144 -14.00 -11.02 -26.44
CA LYS A 144 -12.80 -10.65 -27.22
C LYS A 144 -13.12 -9.37 -27.99
N LEU A 145 -12.93 -8.22 -27.33
CA LEU A 145 -13.05 -6.91 -27.94
C LEU A 145 -11.76 -6.63 -28.72
N SER A 146 -11.82 -6.89 -30.03
CA SER A 146 -11.01 -6.31 -31.14
C SER A 146 -10.27 -7.31 -32.03
N PHE A 147 -10.17 -6.89 -33.30
CA PHE A 147 -9.53 -7.58 -34.43
C PHE A 147 -8.02 -7.26 -34.55
N ASP A 148 -7.46 -6.44 -33.63
CA ASP A 148 -6.06 -6.02 -33.62
C ASP A 148 -5.39 -6.43 -32.31
N ASP A 149 -5.17 -7.74 -32.17
CA ASP A 149 -4.50 -8.34 -31.02
C ASP A 149 -2.98 -8.06 -31.12
N GLN A 150 -2.56 -6.89 -30.63
CA GLN A 150 -1.16 -6.46 -30.65
C GLN A 150 -0.23 -7.49 -30.00
N ASP A 151 -0.67 -8.11 -28.90
CA ASP A 151 0.10 -9.17 -28.24
C ASP A 151 0.26 -10.38 -29.17
N ALA A 152 -0.79 -10.80 -29.88
CA ALA A 152 -0.68 -11.89 -30.85
C ALA A 152 0.27 -11.55 -32.00
N LEU A 153 0.27 -10.30 -32.47
CA LEU A 153 1.18 -9.83 -33.51
C LEU A 153 2.64 -9.82 -33.04
N GLU A 154 2.92 -9.23 -31.87
CA GLU A 154 4.25 -9.19 -31.27
C GLU A 154 4.78 -10.61 -31.00
N ASN A 155 3.93 -11.50 -30.48
CA ASN A 155 4.28 -12.91 -30.30
C ASN A 155 4.58 -13.63 -31.62
N SER A 156 3.86 -13.30 -32.71
CA SER A 156 4.11 -13.85 -34.04
C SER A 156 5.48 -13.41 -34.58
N TRP A 157 5.82 -12.13 -34.44
CA TRP A 157 7.13 -11.60 -34.81
C TRP A 157 8.26 -12.21 -33.97
N ALA A 158 8.09 -12.29 -32.66
CA ALA A 158 9.07 -12.89 -31.75
C ALA A 158 9.34 -14.35 -32.12
N ARG A 159 8.30 -15.16 -32.36
CA ARG A 159 8.45 -16.56 -32.81
C ARG A 159 9.18 -16.68 -34.14
N THR A 160 8.90 -15.77 -35.07
CA THR A 160 9.55 -15.74 -36.39
C THR A 160 11.03 -15.43 -36.24
N LEU A 161 11.41 -14.42 -35.45
CA LEU A 161 12.80 -14.04 -35.20
C LEU A 161 13.57 -15.14 -34.45
N GLN A 162 12.95 -15.73 -33.42
CA GLN A 162 13.51 -16.87 -32.69
C GLN A 162 13.76 -18.07 -33.61
N SER A 163 12.83 -18.38 -34.51
CA SER A 163 13.01 -19.46 -35.51
C SER A 163 14.16 -19.19 -36.50
N ASN A 164 14.53 -17.92 -36.69
CA ASN A 164 15.68 -17.50 -37.51
C ASN A 164 16.99 -17.36 -36.70
N GLY A 165 16.99 -17.81 -35.45
CA GLY A 165 18.15 -17.86 -34.57
C GLY A 165 18.44 -16.55 -33.83
N PHE A 166 17.48 -15.61 -33.76
CA PHE A 166 17.61 -14.44 -32.90
C PHE A 166 17.23 -14.76 -31.45
N ASN A 167 17.94 -14.16 -30.51
CA ASN A 167 17.64 -14.22 -29.08
C ASN A 167 16.93 -12.92 -28.67
N GLU A 168 15.83 -13.05 -27.95
CA GLU A 168 15.13 -11.90 -27.38
C GLU A 168 15.91 -11.36 -26.19
N VAL A 169 16.08 -10.04 -26.12
CA VAL A 169 16.73 -9.36 -25.00
C VAL A 169 15.78 -8.34 -24.39
N MET A 170 15.88 -8.16 -23.06
CA MET A 170 15.13 -7.16 -22.32
C MET A 170 16.11 -6.15 -21.74
N ASN A 171 16.12 -4.94 -22.29
CA ASN A 171 17.00 -3.88 -21.84
C ASN A 171 16.31 -2.97 -20.81
N ASN A 172 17.10 -2.28 -20.00
CA ASN A 172 16.56 -1.33 -19.05
C ASN A 172 15.93 -0.14 -19.80
N SER A 173 14.72 0.24 -19.42
CA SER A 173 14.09 1.47 -19.92
C SER A 173 14.76 2.72 -19.36
N LEU A 174 15.47 2.62 -18.23
CA LEU A 174 16.25 3.69 -17.62
C LEU A 174 17.71 3.61 -18.06
N THR A 175 18.23 4.70 -18.60
CA THR A 175 19.57 4.79 -19.14
C THR A 175 20.11 6.23 -19.11
N THR A 176 21.33 6.41 -19.62
CA THR A 176 21.84 7.71 -20.08
C THR A 176 21.41 7.95 -21.52
N VAL A 177 21.14 9.20 -21.87
CA VAL A 177 20.88 9.61 -23.25
C VAL A 177 21.94 10.62 -23.69
N LYS A 178 22.33 10.58 -24.97
CA LYS A 178 23.27 11.56 -25.54
C LYS A 178 22.61 12.89 -25.83
N ASP A 179 21.33 12.87 -26.23
CA ASP A 179 20.52 14.05 -26.48
C ASP A 179 19.37 14.12 -25.46
N GLU A 180 19.39 15.16 -24.63
CA GLU A 180 18.38 15.39 -23.59
C GLU A 180 17.20 16.24 -24.08
N THR A 181 17.24 16.76 -25.32
CA THR A 181 16.27 17.73 -25.84
C THR A 181 14.84 17.21 -25.73
N ASP A 182 14.63 15.97 -26.14
CA ASP A 182 13.32 15.29 -26.15
C ASP A 182 13.24 14.10 -25.17
N ALA A 183 14.23 13.93 -24.30
CA ALA A 183 14.29 12.79 -23.38
C ALA A 183 13.51 13.02 -22.08
N VAL A 184 12.80 11.99 -21.61
CA VAL A 184 12.09 12.03 -20.33
C VAL A 184 13.08 11.79 -19.18
N LYS A 185 13.30 12.83 -18.36
CA LYS A 185 14.22 12.78 -17.21
C LYS A 185 13.51 12.39 -15.92
N LEU A 186 14.12 11.51 -15.12
CA LEU A 186 13.64 11.18 -13.78
C LEU A 186 13.97 12.29 -12.78
N LEU A 187 13.01 12.59 -11.89
CA LEU A 187 13.19 13.60 -10.85
C LEU A 187 14.20 13.17 -9.77
N ASN A 188 14.16 11.89 -9.38
CA ASN A 188 14.99 11.32 -8.32
C ASN A 188 15.61 9.99 -8.79
N PRO A 189 16.59 10.02 -9.71
CA PRO A 189 17.22 8.79 -10.20
C PRO A 189 18.12 8.16 -9.13
N LEU A 190 18.24 6.83 -9.15
CA LEU A 190 19.13 6.09 -8.25
C LEU A 190 20.61 6.33 -8.55
N SER A 191 20.94 6.58 -9.82
CA SER A 191 22.27 6.93 -10.31
C SER A 191 22.18 7.79 -11.57
N GLY A 192 23.28 8.44 -11.95
CA GLY A 192 23.35 9.18 -13.21
C GLY A 192 23.09 8.29 -14.44
N ASP A 193 23.50 7.02 -14.37
CA ASP A 193 23.30 6.05 -15.44
C ASP A 193 21.84 5.65 -15.67
N LEU A 194 20.97 5.96 -14.70
CA LEU A 194 19.53 5.67 -14.74
C LEU A 194 18.70 6.96 -14.73
N ALA A 195 19.25 8.07 -15.23
CA ALA A 195 18.63 9.39 -15.13
C ALA A 195 17.50 9.65 -16.13
N PHE A 196 17.46 8.93 -17.26
CA PHE A 196 16.52 9.18 -18.35
C PHE A 196 15.81 7.91 -18.80
N MET A 197 14.61 8.05 -19.34
CA MET A 197 13.97 6.98 -20.09
C MET A 197 14.61 6.88 -21.49
N ARG A 198 14.84 5.67 -21.99
CA ARG A 198 15.42 5.44 -23.32
C ARG A 198 14.57 6.05 -24.44
N THR A 199 15.23 6.73 -25.36
CA THR A 199 14.61 7.29 -26.59
C THR A 199 14.73 6.34 -27.78
N SER A 200 15.51 5.26 -27.65
CA SER A 200 15.69 4.25 -28.69
C SER A 200 16.00 2.88 -28.07
N LEU A 201 15.70 1.79 -28.79
CA LEU A 201 16.04 0.41 -28.43
C LEU A 201 17.46 0.03 -28.88
N MET A 202 18.02 0.79 -29.82
CA MET A 202 19.29 0.46 -30.47
C MET A 202 20.46 0.48 -29.48
N GLU A 203 20.48 1.43 -28.56
CA GLU A 203 21.55 1.60 -27.58
C GLU A 203 21.70 0.36 -26.71
N GLY A 204 20.59 -0.17 -26.17
CA GLY A 204 20.60 -1.41 -25.39
C GLY A 204 21.06 -2.62 -26.22
N LEU A 205 20.63 -2.71 -27.48
CA LEU A 205 21.10 -3.77 -28.38
C LEU A 205 22.61 -3.67 -28.67
N LEU A 206 23.14 -2.47 -28.85
CA LEU A 206 24.57 -2.23 -29.06
C LEU A 206 25.40 -2.53 -27.80
N GLU A 207 24.90 -2.18 -26.62
CA GLU A 207 25.52 -2.54 -25.34
C GLU A 207 25.59 -4.06 -25.15
N ASN A 208 24.51 -4.77 -25.47
CA ASN A 208 24.51 -6.24 -25.47
C ASN A 208 25.52 -6.82 -26.46
N ALA A 209 25.63 -6.22 -27.65
CA ALA A 209 26.60 -6.63 -28.65
C ALA A 209 28.04 -6.44 -28.19
N ASP A 210 28.39 -5.24 -27.71
CA ASP A 210 29.70 -4.91 -27.16
C ASP A 210 30.06 -5.83 -25.99
N TYR A 211 29.12 -6.07 -25.06
CA TYR A 211 29.30 -6.96 -23.92
C TYR A 211 29.66 -8.39 -24.33
N ASN A 212 29.00 -8.93 -25.36
CA ASN A 212 29.22 -10.28 -25.85
C ASN A 212 30.50 -10.41 -26.70
N ILE A 213 30.76 -9.45 -27.59
CA ILE A 213 31.98 -9.42 -28.41
C ILE A 213 33.22 -9.37 -27.51
N LYS A 214 33.22 -8.53 -26.46
CA LYS A 214 34.31 -8.48 -25.46
C LYS A 214 34.54 -9.80 -24.73
N ARG A 215 33.56 -10.70 -24.72
CA ARG A 215 33.63 -12.06 -24.14
C ARG A 215 33.88 -13.15 -25.17
N LYS A 216 34.32 -12.78 -26.38
CA LYS A 216 34.62 -13.69 -27.50
C LYS A 216 33.38 -14.41 -28.05
N ASN A 217 32.19 -13.87 -27.82
CA ASN A 217 30.96 -14.29 -28.49
C ASN A 217 30.70 -13.33 -29.67
N SER A 218 31.25 -13.64 -30.85
CA SER A 218 31.15 -12.79 -32.05
C SER A 218 29.87 -13.03 -32.87
N ASP A 219 29.30 -14.24 -32.79
CA ASP A 219 28.11 -14.62 -33.56
C ASP A 219 26.84 -14.36 -32.74
N ILE A 220 26.35 -13.13 -32.80
CA ILE A 220 25.19 -12.66 -32.04
C ILE A 220 24.04 -12.25 -32.96
N LYS A 221 22.82 -12.60 -32.55
CA LYS A 221 21.58 -12.15 -33.16
C LYS A 221 20.63 -11.79 -32.02
N PHE A 222 20.36 -10.50 -31.85
CA PHE A 222 19.46 -10.00 -30.81
C PHE A 222 18.28 -9.26 -31.41
N PHE A 223 17.14 -9.33 -30.74
CA PHE A 223 16.01 -8.45 -30.98
C PHE A 223 15.37 -8.07 -29.65
N GLU A 224 14.70 -6.93 -29.62
CA GLU A 224 13.90 -6.48 -28.49
C GLU A 224 12.59 -5.90 -29.00
N LEU A 225 11.49 -6.25 -28.35
CA LEU A 225 10.20 -5.58 -28.51
C LEU A 225 9.97 -4.74 -27.25
N GLY A 226 9.87 -3.42 -27.41
CA GLY A 226 9.81 -2.54 -26.25
C GLY A 226 9.42 -1.11 -26.60
N LYS A 227 9.10 -0.35 -25.55
CA LYS A 227 8.72 1.06 -25.68
C LYS A 227 9.94 1.97 -25.64
N ILE A 228 9.81 3.10 -26.33
CA ILE A 228 10.69 4.27 -26.27
C ILE A 228 9.87 5.46 -25.76
N TYR A 229 10.57 6.48 -25.27
CA TYR A 229 9.93 7.58 -24.54
C TYR A 229 10.47 8.93 -25.00
N HIS A 230 9.54 9.84 -25.27
CA HIS A 230 9.75 11.21 -25.72
C HIS A 230 8.87 12.15 -24.88
N LYS A 231 9.15 13.47 -24.85
CA LYS A 231 8.39 14.43 -24.03
C LYS A 231 6.97 14.67 -24.56
#